data_AF-A0A2S6C8C0-F1
#
_entry.id   AF-A0A2S6C8C0-F1
#
_cell.length_a   1.000
_cell.length_b   1.000
_cell.length_c   1.000
_cell.angle_alpha   90.00
_cell.angle_beta   90.00
_cell.angle_gamma   90.00
#
_symmetry.space_group_name_H-M   'P 1'
#
loop_
_entity.id
_entity.type
_entity.pdbx_description
1 polymer ?
#
loop_
_entity_poly.entity_id
_entity_poly.type
_entity_poly.pdbx_seq_one_letter_code
_entity_poly.pdbx_strand_id
1 'polypeptide(L)'
;MTKSPQRLTAETLVEAFNRMDIDAIISYRHQDCLRHILPAALGHKAQTNDEYRKSLQALKPIFHNFTLLVHDIVEDKEARRLCIYSTARADTLAGEHVNEYM
;
A
#
# COMPACT_ATOMS: atom_id res chain seq x y z
N MET A 1 -2.58 -18.46 17.80
CA MET A 1 -3.77 -17.58 17.68
C MET A 1 -4.10 -17.42 16.21
N THR A 2 -5.37 -17.52 15.84
CA THR A 2 -5.81 -17.33 14.44
C THR A 2 -5.76 -15.85 14.07
N LYS A 3 -5.25 -15.52 12.88
CA LYS A 3 -5.21 -14.14 12.36
C LYS A 3 -6.63 -13.60 12.19
N SER A 4 -6.84 -12.31 12.40
CA SER A 4 -8.11 -11.66 12.09
C SER A 4 -8.35 -11.64 10.57
N PRO A 5 -9.61 -11.49 10.10
CA PRO A 5 -9.88 -11.23 8.69
C PRO A 5 -9.14 -10.00 8.16
N GLN A 6 -9.01 -8.95 8.97
CA GLN A 6 -8.30 -7.72 8.63
C GLN A 6 -6.81 -7.98 8.38
N ARG A 7 -6.18 -8.77 9.25
CA ARG A 7 -4.77 -9.18 9.12
C ARG A 7 -4.55 -10.00 7.85
N LEU A 8 -5.45 -10.94 7.54
CA LEU A 8 -5.37 -11.74 6.31
C LEU A 8 -5.49 -10.87 5.05
N THR A 9 -6.43 -9.91 5.04
CA THR A 9 -6.56 -8.95 3.94
C THR A 9 -5.31 -8.08 3.79
N ALA A 10 -4.76 -7.58 4.88
CA ALA A 10 -3.54 -6.76 4.86
C ALA A 10 -2.33 -7.52 4.29
N GLU A 11 -2.12 -8.76 4.72
CA GLU A 11 -1.02 -9.59 4.21
C GLU A 11 -1.21 -9.90 2.72
N THR A 12 -2.44 -10.15 2.29
CA THR A 12 -2.74 -10.39 0.87
C THR A 12 -2.51 -9.14 0.02
N LEU A 13 -2.81 -7.96 0.55
CA LEU A 13 -2.49 -6.68 -0.09
C LEU A 13 -0.97 -6.47 -0.21
N VAL A 14 -0.20 -6.77 0.85
CA VAL A 14 1.27 -6.70 0.82
C VAL A 14 1.84 -7.62 -0.26
N GLU A 15 1.33 -8.85 -0.37
CA GLU A 15 1.71 -9.77 -1.44
C GLU A 15 1.35 -9.24 -2.84
N ALA A 16 0.19 -8.61 -3.00
CA ALA A 16 -0.20 -7.98 -4.25
C ALA A 16 0.73 -6.82 -4.64
N PHE A 17 1.17 -6.00 -3.68
CA PHE A 17 2.19 -4.98 -3.88
C PHE A 17 3.53 -5.59 -4.29
N ASN A 18 3.99 -6.66 -3.63
CA ASN A 18 5.24 -7.33 -3.95
C ASN A 18 5.23 -7.97 -5.36
N ARG A 19 4.06 -8.28 -5.92
CA ARG A 19 3.90 -8.70 -7.31
C ARG A 19 3.63 -7.55 -8.29
N MET A 20 3.48 -6.32 -7.79
CA MET A 20 3.01 -5.15 -8.54
C MET A 20 1.73 -5.45 -9.36
N ASP A 21 0.83 -6.21 -8.73
CA ASP A 21 -0.47 -6.62 -9.28
C ASP A 21 -1.53 -5.56 -8.95
N ILE A 22 -1.66 -4.59 -9.86
CA ILE A 22 -2.56 -3.44 -9.69
C ILE A 22 -4.02 -3.89 -9.59
N ASP A 23 -4.42 -4.93 -10.31
CA ASP A 23 -5.80 -5.44 -10.26
C ASP A 23 -6.10 -6.06 -8.91
N ALA A 24 -5.19 -6.88 -8.38
CA ALA A 24 -5.32 -7.42 -7.03
C ALA A 24 -5.32 -6.31 -5.97
N ILE A 25 -4.48 -5.27 -6.08
CA ILE A 25 -4.48 -4.16 -5.11
C ILE A 25 -5.84 -3.43 -5.09
N ILE A 26 -6.40 -3.16 -6.26
CA ILE A 26 -7.66 -2.41 -6.37
C ILE A 26 -8.87 -3.27 -5.97
N SER A 27 -8.85 -4.58 -6.19
CA SER A 27 -9.99 -5.46 -5.90
C SER A 27 -10.35 -5.58 -4.41
N TYR A 28 -9.40 -5.31 -3.51
CA TYR A 28 -9.65 -5.28 -2.06
C TYR A 28 -10.25 -3.97 -1.54
N ARG A 29 -10.47 -2.98 -2.41
CA ARG A 29 -10.99 -1.67 -2.01
C ARG A 29 -12.50 -1.61 -2.24
N HIS A 30 -13.24 -1.08 -1.26
CA HIS A 30 -14.64 -0.69 -1.47
C HIS A 30 -14.74 0.36 -2.59
N GLN A 31 -15.86 0.41 -3.32
CA GLN A 31 -16.06 1.32 -4.46
C GLN A 31 -15.78 2.80 -4.11
N ASP A 32 -16.15 3.21 -2.89
CA ASP A 32 -15.97 4.58 -2.38
C ASP A 32 -14.70 4.78 -1.54
N CYS A 33 -13.75 3.83 -1.57
CA CYS A 33 -12.55 3.89 -0.74
C CYS A 33 -11.59 5.00 -1.20
N LEU A 34 -11.24 5.90 -0.30
CA LEU A 34 -10.26 6.96 -0.54
C LEU A 34 -8.85 6.56 -0.07
N ARG A 35 -7.82 6.95 -0.82
CA ARG A 35 -6.43 6.90 -0.39
C ARG A 35 -6.01 8.29 0.08
N HIS A 36 -5.54 8.37 1.31
CA HIS A 36 -4.95 9.59 1.88
C HIS A 36 -3.44 9.44 1.90
N ILE A 37 -2.71 10.48 1.46
CA ILE A 37 -1.25 10.53 1.53
C ILE A 37 -0.89 11.59 2.55
N LEU A 38 -0.09 11.19 3.53
CA LEU A 38 0.39 12.03 4.62
C LEU A 38 1.93 12.09 4.60
N PRO A 39 2.56 13.08 5.25
CA PRO A 39 1.94 14.21 5.98
C PRO A 39 1.22 15.19 5.05
N ALA A 40 0.24 15.93 5.57
CA ALA A 40 -0.56 16.90 4.81
C ALA A 40 0.30 17.98 4.11
N ALA A 41 1.50 18.26 4.64
CA ALA A 41 2.47 19.18 4.05
C ALA A 41 2.94 18.78 2.63
N LEU A 42 2.76 17.51 2.22
CA LEU A 42 3.03 17.06 0.85
C LEU A 42 1.98 17.58 -0.17
N GLY A 43 0.86 18.14 0.30
CA GLY A 43 -0.13 18.79 -0.57
C GLY A 43 -0.97 17.84 -1.44
N HIS A 44 -0.90 16.53 -1.20
CA HIS A 44 -1.71 15.56 -1.91
C HIS A 44 -3.17 15.60 -1.46
N LYS A 45 -4.10 15.65 -2.43
CA LYS A 45 -5.52 15.44 -2.19
C LYS A 45 -5.81 13.95 -1.98
N ALA A 46 -6.91 13.65 -1.30
CA ALA A 46 -7.43 12.28 -1.24
C ALA A 46 -7.71 11.76 -2.66
N GLN A 47 -7.36 10.51 -2.92
CA GLN A 47 -7.50 9.88 -4.23
C GLN A 47 -8.60 8.82 -4.20
N THR A 48 -9.48 8.86 -5.19
CA THR A 48 -10.43 7.78 -5.51
C THR A 48 -9.71 6.52 -6.00
N ASN A 49 -10.44 5.41 -6.16
CA ASN A 49 -9.88 4.17 -6.72
C ASN A 49 -9.30 4.38 -8.13
N ASP A 50 -9.95 5.16 -8.99
CA ASP A 50 -9.49 5.44 -10.35
C ASP A 50 -8.21 6.29 -10.35
N GLU A 51 -8.14 7.31 -9.51
CA GLU A 51 -6.96 8.16 -9.37
C GLU A 51 -5.78 7.39 -8.78
N TYR A 52 -6.06 6.54 -7.78
CA TYR A 52 -5.04 5.69 -7.19
C TYR A 52 -4.52 4.65 -8.19
N ARG A 53 -5.41 4.01 -8.96
CA ARG A 53 -5.04 3.09 -10.03
C ARG A 53 -4.16 3.75 -11.08
N LYS A 54 -4.51 4.95 -11.54
CA LYS A 54 -3.68 5.74 -12.46
C LYS A 54 -2.30 6.04 -11.86
N SER A 55 -2.24 6.38 -10.57
CA SER A 55 -0.98 6.60 -9.85
C SER A 55 -0.12 5.33 -9.82
N LEU A 56 -0.70 4.16 -9.53
CA LEU A 56 0.04 2.89 -9.54
C LEU A 56 0.55 2.54 -10.95
N GLN A 57 -0.26 2.76 -11.98
CA GLN A 57 0.13 2.53 -13.38
C GLN A 57 1.29 3.44 -13.81
N ALA A 58 1.30 4.69 -13.37
CA ALA A 58 2.39 5.62 -13.64
C ALA A 58 3.70 5.23 -12.90
N LEU A 59 3.59 4.68 -11.69
CA LEU A 59 4.74 4.25 -10.89
C LEU A 59 5.31 2.89 -11.30
N LYS A 60 4.47 1.97 -11.80
CA LYS A 60 4.87 0.61 -12.19
C LYS A 60 6.06 0.53 -13.14
N PRO A 61 6.20 1.36 -14.20
CA PRO A 61 7.38 1.31 -15.06
C PRO A 61 8.63 1.96 -14.44
N ILE A 62 8.49 2.72 -13.33
CA ILE A 62 9.59 3.42 -12.66
C ILE A 62 10.27 2.51 -11.63
N PHE A 63 9.48 1.68 -10.93
CA PHE A 63 9.96 0.80 -9.87
C PHE A 63 10.21 -0.61 -10.37
N HIS A 64 11.48 -1.02 -10.37
CA HIS A 64 11.91 -2.38 -10.62
C HIS A 64 12.21 -3.09 -9.29
N ASN A 65 11.98 -4.41 -9.22
CA ASN A 65 12.23 -5.22 -8.03
C ASN A 65 11.57 -4.67 -6.75
N PHE A 66 10.37 -4.09 -6.88
CA PHE A 66 9.66 -3.49 -5.75
C PHE A 66 9.37 -4.53 -4.67
N THR A 67 9.71 -4.21 -3.42
CA THR A 67 9.41 -5.02 -2.25
C THR A 67 8.93 -4.14 -1.12
N LEU A 68 7.84 -4.55 -0.47
CA LEU A 68 7.29 -4.02 0.76
C LEU A 68 7.53 -5.05 1.88
N LEU A 69 8.32 -4.64 2.87
CA LEU A 69 8.62 -5.42 4.07
C LEU A 69 7.79 -4.88 5.24
N VAL A 70 7.03 -5.76 5.89
CA VAL A 70 6.26 -5.42 7.10
C VAL A 70 7.10 -5.72 8.33
N HIS A 71 7.24 -4.72 9.19
CA HIS A 71 7.98 -4.83 10.46
C HIS A 71 7.05 -5.10 11.63
N ASP A 72 5.90 -4.42 11.69
CA ASP A 72 4.91 -4.59 12.74
C ASP A 72 3.50 -4.27 12.25
N ILE A 73 2.48 -4.82 12.91
CA ILE A 73 1.07 -4.48 12.68
C ILE A 73 0.35 -4.36 14.01
N VAL A 74 -0.32 -3.23 14.21
CA VAL A 74 -1.23 -2.99 15.33
C VAL A 74 -2.68 -3.11 14.84
N GLU A 75 -3.49 -3.89 15.54
CA GLU A 75 -4.88 -4.17 15.18
C GLU A 75 -5.87 -3.55 16.19
N ASP A 76 -6.84 -2.79 15.68
CA ASP A 76 -8.07 -2.45 16.38
C ASP A 76 -9.21 -3.29 15.77
N LYS A 77 -9.53 -4.39 16.45
CA LYS A 77 -10.50 -5.39 15.97
C LYS A 77 -11.94 -4.85 15.98
N GLU A 78 -12.27 -4.00 16.95
CA GLU A 78 -13.62 -3.45 17.10
C GLU A 78 -13.87 -2.40 16.01
N ALA A 79 -12.93 -1.47 15.81
CA ALA A 79 -13.03 -0.47 14.74
C ALA A 79 -12.74 -1.05 13.35
N ARG A 80 -12.25 -2.30 13.27
CA ARG A 80 -11.80 -2.99 12.05
C ARG A 80 -10.71 -2.20 11.32
N ARG A 81 -9.73 -1.71 12.08
CA ARG A 81 -8.59 -0.92 11.58
C ARG A 81 -7.28 -1.62 11.88
N LEU A 82 -6.30 -1.34 11.04
CA LEU A 82 -4.94 -1.83 11.18
C LEU A 82 -3.96 -0.71 10.81
N CYS A 83 -2.84 -0.65 11.50
CA CYS A 83 -1.70 0.20 11.18
C CYS A 83 -0.51 -0.71 10.91
N ILE A 84 0.23 -0.44 9.84
CA ILE A 84 1.34 -1.31 9.39
C ILE A 84 2.59 -0.46 9.35
N TYR A 85 3.55 -0.81 10.20
CA TYR A 85 4.90 -0.30 10.05
C TYR A 85 5.62 -1.09 8.94
N SER A 86 6.05 -0.41 7.87
CA SER A 86 6.68 -1.06 6.72
C SER A 86 7.75 -0.22 6.02
N THR A 87 8.65 -0.88 5.31
CA THR A 87 9.63 -0.25 4.41
C THR A 87 9.39 -0.74 2.98
N ALA A 88 9.36 0.17 2.02
CA ALA A 88 9.45 -0.18 0.60
C ALA A 88 10.86 0.04 0.07
N ARG A 89 11.28 -0.86 -0.81
CA ARG A 89 12.52 -0.78 -1.58
C ARG A 89 12.22 -1.05 -3.04
N ALA A 90 12.84 -0.30 -3.95
CA ALA A 90 12.83 -0.58 -5.38
C ALA A 90 14.09 -0.02 -6.06
N ASP A 91 14.45 -0.59 -7.20
CA ASP A 91 15.48 -0.03 -8.07
C ASP A 91 14.80 0.90 -9.10
N THR A 92 15.37 2.08 -9.33
CA THR A 92 14.89 3.05 -10.33
C THR A 92 16.03 3.52 -11.23
N LEU A 93 15.70 4.22 -12.32
CA LEU A 93 16.71 4.84 -13.19
C LEU A 93 17.57 5.89 -12.45
N ALA A 94 17.06 6.48 -11.37
CA ALA A 94 17.78 7.45 -10.55
C ALA A 94 18.60 6.81 -9.42
N GLY A 95 18.62 5.48 -9.34
CA GLY A 95 19.22 4.72 -8.26
C GLY A 95 18.20 4.05 -7.34
N GLU A 96 18.68 3.61 -6.19
CA GLU A 96 17.87 2.91 -5.19
C GLU A 96 16.81 3.86 -4.58
N HIS A 97 15.57 3.39 -4.56
CA HIS A 97 14.48 4.01 -3.81
C HIS A 97 14.24 3.21 -2.54
N VAL A 98 14.33 3.87 -1.39
CA VAL A 98 13.92 3.33 -0.09
C VAL A 98 12.99 4.34 0.57
N ASN A 99 11.88 3.85 1.11
CA ASN A 99 10.93 4.68 1.84
C ASN A 99 10.25 3.89 2.96
N GLU A 100 9.72 4.60 3.95
CA GLU A 100 9.11 4.04 5.14
C GLU A 100 7.68 4.56 5.32
N TYR A 101 6.78 3.70 5.80
CA TYR A 101 5.35 4.00 5.95
C TYR A 101 4.78 3.47 7.28
N MET A 102 3.71 4.13 7.71
CA MET A 102 2.80 3.75 8.81
C MET A 102 1.36 3.68 8.32
#